data_AF-A0A8W7PS73-F1
#
_entry.id   AF-A0A8W7PS73-F1
#
_cell.length_a   1.000
_cell.length_b   1.000
_cell.length_c   1.000
_cell.angle_alpha   90.00
_cell.angle_beta   90.00
_cell.angle_gamma   90.00
#
_symmetry.space_group_name_H-M   'P 1'
#
loop_
_entity.id
_entity.type
_entity.pdbx_description
1 polymer ?
#
loop_
_entity_poly.entity_id
_entity_poly.type
_entity_poly.pdbx_seq_one_letter_code
_entity_poly.pdbx_strand_id
1 'polypeptide(L)'
;MESFGVLSSLLEKVHHAQRPGKEAALRKFFQDFERYRQSCAEGPNRPSIHAWLRLLLPGLDRERKAYGLRERSLAEAYVRALGLDRRSEDVQRLLSAATDDLATRLAAL
;
A
#
# COMPACT_ATOMS: atom_id res chain seq x y z
N MET A 1 0.85 -0.76 18.80
CA MET A 1 1.71 -0.48 17.64
C MET A 1 0.87 -0.80 16.41
N GLU A 2 0.40 0.21 15.69
CA GLU A 2 -0.43 -0.06 14.51
C GLU A 2 0.44 -0.79 13.49
N SER A 3 0.08 -2.04 13.20
CA SER A 3 0.81 -2.89 12.29
C SER A 3 0.49 -2.52 10.84
N PHE A 4 1.36 -2.86 9.91
CA PHE A 4 1.06 -2.75 8.48
C PHE A 4 -0.26 -3.48 8.11
N GLY A 5 -0.60 -4.55 8.83
CA GLY A 5 -1.87 -5.26 8.67
C GLY A 5 -3.10 -4.38 8.92
N VAL A 6 -3.07 -3.49 9.92
CA VAL A 6 -4.19 -2.57 10.19
C VAL A 6 -4.41 -1.62 9.02
N LEU A 7 -3.32 -1.08 8.46
CA LEU A 7 -3.39 -0.23 7.28
C LEU A 7 -3.95 -0.99 6.08
N SER A 8 -3.47 -2.21 5.81
CA SER A 8 -3.97 -3.04 4.71
C SER A 8 -5.46 -3.34 4.86
N SER A 9 -5.93 -3.68 6.07
CA SER A 9 -7.35 -3.89 6.33
C SER A 9 -8.19 -2.62 6.17
N LEU A 10 -7.66 -1.45 6.56
CA LEU A 10 -8.31 -0.17 6.32
C LEU A 10 -8.45 0.11 4.83
N LEU A 11 -7.38 -0.07 4.05
CA LEU A 11 -7.38 0.16 2.60
C LEU A 11 -8.38 -0.77 1.90
N GLU A 12 -8.43 -2.04 2.28
CA GLU A 12 -9.40 -3.01 1.78
C GLU A 12 -10.85 -2.55 2.08
N LYS A 13 -11.11 -2.13 3.33
CA LYS A 13 -12.42 -1.60 3.72
C LYS A 13 -12.81 -0.36 2.92
N VAL A 14 -11.87 0.55 2.70
CA VAL A 14 -12.09 1.78 1.93
C VAL A 14 -12.31 1.46 0.45
N HIS A 15 -11.62 0.47 -0.11
CA HIS A 15 -11.78 0.06 -1.51
C HIS A 15 -13.22 -0.39 -1.80
N HIS A 16 -13.79 -1.24 -0.93
CA HIS A 16 -15.13 -1.80 -1.10
C HIS A 16 -16.28 -0.90 -0.62
N ALA A 17 -15.99 0.17 0.14
CA ALA A 17 -17.02 1.04 0.68
C ALA A 17 -17.55 2.05 -0.36
N GLN A 18 -18.82 2.44 -0.21
CA GLN A 18 -19.35 3.63 -0.89
C GLN A 18 -18.79 4.91 -0.28
N ARG A 19 -18.87 6.04 -1.00
CA ARG A 19 -18.30 7.34 -0.60
C ARG A 19 -18.47 7.70 0.89
N PRO A 20 -19.67 7.64 1.51
CA PRO A 20 -19.81 7.94 2.94
C PRO A 20 -19.05 6.97 3.85
N GLY A 21 -18.99 5.68 3.48
CA GLY A 21 -18.23 4.67 4.21
C GLY A 21 -16.72 4.86 4.09
N LYS A 22 -16.22 5.30 2.92
CA LYS A 22 -14.81 5.68 2.72
C LYS A 22 -14.43 6.81 3.65
N GLU A 23 -15.23 7.87 3.69
CA GLU A 23 -14.99 9.03 4.55
C GLU A 23 -15.02 8.63 6.04
N ALA A 24 -16.02 7.86 6.47
CA ALA A 24 -16.12 7.41 7.85
C ALA A 24 -14.91 6.57 8.28
N ALA A 25 -14.44 5.66 7.43
CA ALA A 25 -13.29 4.80 7.71
C ALA A 25 -12.00 5.62 7.84
N LEU A 26 -11.73 6.52 6.89
CA LEU A 26 -10.55 7.40 6.92
C LEU A 26 -10.60 8.38 8.10
N ARG A 27 -11.76 8.98 8.36
CA ARG A 27 -11.96 9.88 9.51
C ARG A 27 -11.65 9.17 10.83
N LYS A 28 -12.14 7.95 11.00
CA LYS A 28 -11.84 7.13 12.18
C LYS A 28 -10.34 6.87 12.32
N PHE A 29 -9.67 6.50 11.23
CA PHE A 29 -8.21 6.30 11.23
C PHE A 29 -7.44 7.53 11.71
N PHE A 30 -7.74 8.71 11.17
CA PHE A 30 -7.06 9.94 11.59
C PHE A 30 -7.36 10.32 13.05
N GLN A 31 -8.60 10.09 13.51
CA GLN A 31 -8.98 10.32 14.91
C GLN A 31 -8.24 9.37 15.87
N ASP A 32 -8.13 8.09 15.53
CA ASP A 32 -7.43 7.10 16.33
C ASP A 32 -5.92 7.38 16.36
N PHE A 33 -5.32 7.76 15.23
CA PHE A 33 -3.93 8.20 15.18
C PHE A 33 -3.69 9.42 16.06
N GLU A 34 -4.55 10.43 16.00
CA GLU A 34 -4.39 11.65 16.79
C GLU A 34 -4.51 11.36 18.29
N ARG A 35 -5.45 10.50 18.71
CA ARG A 35 -5.54 10.03 20.10
C ARG A 35 -4.27 9.31 20.54
N TYR A 36 -3.72 8.44 19.69
CA TYR A 36 -2.44 7.78 19.96
C TYR A 36 -1.27 8.77 20.06
N ARG A 37 -1.23 9.79 19.18
CA ARG A 37 -0.22 10.84 19.20
C ARG A 37 -0.31 11.73 20.44
N GLN A 38 -1.52 11.91 20.99
CA GLN A 38 -1.77 12.66 22.22
C GLN A 38 -1.39 11.89 23.48
N SER A 39 -1.43 10.55 23.46
CA SER A 39 -0.98 9.72 24.59
C SER A 39 0.54 9.58 24.67
N CYS A 40 1.27 10.00 23.62
CA CYS A 40 2.72 10.03 23.58
C CYS A 40 3.27 11.32 24.18
N ALA A 41 4.42 11.24 24.87
CA ALA A 41 5.11 12.42 25.37
C ALA A 41 5.49 13.39 24.23
N GLU A 42 5.45 14.68 24.52
CA GLU A 42 5.93 15.70 23.58
C GLU A 42 7.45 15.61 23.43
N GLY A 43 7.93 15.76 22.20
CA GLY A 43 9.35 15.67 21.90
C GLY A 43 9.62 15.27 20.45
N PRO A 44 10.91 15.16 20.08
CA PRO A 44 11.33 14.83 18.72
C PRO A 44 10.88 13.44 18.27
N ASN A 45 10.61 12.54 19.21
CA ASN A 45 10.14 11.17 18.94
C ASN A 45 8.61 11.05 18.89
N ARG A 46 7.88 12.16 18.94
CA ARG A 46 6.42 12.13 18.83
C ARG A 46 6.02 11.56 17.47
N PRO A 47 5.10 10.57 17.41
CA PRO A 47 4.77 9.91 16.15
C PRO A 47 4.16 10.90 15.16
N SER A 48 4.67 10.88 13.93
CA SER A 48 4.19 11.71 12.83
C SER A 48 3.25 10.92 11.92
N ILE A 49 2.14 11.53 11.52
CA ILE A 49 1.19 10.94 10.56
C ILE A 49 1.83 10.74 9.18
N HIS A 50 2.94 11.43 8.90
CA HIS A 50 3.63 11.38 7.62
C HIS A 50 4.06 9.96 7.21
N ALA A 51 4.38 9.08 8.16
CA ALA A 51 4.69 7.67 7.88
C ALA A 51 3.51 6.93 7.23
N TRP A 52 2.28 7.30 7.58
CA TRP A 52 1.05 6.72 7.06
C TRP A 52 0.56 7.43 5.79
N LEU A 53 0.62 8.76 5.76
CA LEU A 53 0.17 9.54 4.60
C LEU A 53 0.91 9.17 3.32
N ARG A 54 2.21 8.92 3.39
CA ARG A 54 2.99 8.51 2.21
C ARG A 54 2.56 7.16 1.62
N LEU A 55 1.90 6.31 2.42
CA LEU A 55 1.35 5.03 1.96
C LEU A 55 -0.10 5.16 1.48
N LEU A 56 -0.88 6.06 2.09
CA LEU A 56 -2.25 6.38 1.65
C LEU A 56 -2.27 7.17 0.34
N LEU A 57 -1.28 8.04 0.15
CA LEU A 57 -1.16 8.96 -0.98
C LEU A 57 0.22 8.78 -1.65
N PRO A 58 0.52 7.59 -2.20
CA PRO A 58 1.85 7.27 -2.70
C PRO A 58 2.30 8.19 -3.85
N GLY A 59 1.37 8.72 -4.64
CA GLY A 59 1.68 9.67 -5.72
C GLY A 59 2.14 11.06 -5.25
N LEU A 60 2.04 11.36 -3.95
CA LEU A 60 2.50 12.62 -3.36
C LEU A 60 3.81 12.47 -2.57
N ASP A 61 4.40 11.27 -2.48
CA ASP A 61 5.70 11.07 -1.84
C ASP A 61 6.82 11.67 -2.71
N ARG A 62 7.52 12.67 -2.17
CA ARG A 62 8.66 13.33 -2.80
C ARG A 62 10.00 13.02 -2.14
N GLU A 63 9.97 12.37 -0.96
CA GLU A 63 11.19 12.02 -0.23
C GLU A 63 11.83 10.77 -0.83
N ARG A 64 11.01 9.80 -1.25
CA ARG A 64 11.50 8.55 -1.82
C ARG A 64 11.72 8.71 -3.33
N LYS A 65 12.91 8.29 -3.77
CA LYS A 65 13.21 8.16 -5.21
C LYS A 65 12.38 7.03 -5.81
N ALA A 66 12.31 7.01 -7.15
CA ALA A 66 11.67 5.93 -7.89
C ALA A 66 12.23 4.56 -7.45
N TYR A 67 11.32 3.61 -7.21
CA TYR A 67 11.69 2.27 -6.75
C TYR A 67 12.38 1.43 -7.85
N GLY A 68 12.21 1.80 -9.12
CA GLY A 68 12.73 1.02 -10.26
C GLY A 68 12.10 -0.38 -10.38
N LEU A 69 10.97 -0.62 -9.70
CA LEU A 69 10.26 -1.89 -9.72
C LEU A 69 9.24 -1.90 -10.86
N ARG A 70 9.29 -2.96 -11.67
CA ARG A 70 8.28 -3.27 -12.68
C ARG A 70 7.51 -4.52 -12.26
N GLU A 71 6.27 -4.66 -12.69
CA GLU A 71 5.44 -5.84 -12.38
C GLU A 71 6.16 -7.15 -12.73
N ARG A 72 6.82 -7.21 -13.89
CA ARG A 72 7.55 -8.40 -14.32
C ARG A 72 8.68 -8.78 -13.35
N SER A 73 9.43 -7.79 -12.87
CA SER A 73 10.50 -8.01 -11.89
C SER A 73 9.95 -8.52 -10.55
N LEU A 74 8.77 -8.03 -10.13
CA LEU A 74 8.08 -8.53 -8.94
C LEU A 74 7.58 -9.96 -9.13
N ALA A 75 6.92 -10.26 -10.26
CA ALA A 75 6.45 -11.60 -10.59
C ALA A 75 7.59 -12.63 -10.59
N GLU A 76 8.72 -12.30 -11.23
CA GLU A 76 9.90 -13.16 -11.23
C GLU A 76 10.48 -13.36 -9.82
N ALA A 77 10.46 -12.32 -8.98
CA ALA A 77 10.90 -12.42 -7.60
C ALA A 77 9.98 -13.35 -6.78
N TYR A 78 8.66 -13.26 -6.94
CA TYR A 78 7.70 -14.16 -6.27
C TYR A 78 7.89 -15.61 -6.68
N VAL A 79 8.03 -15.89 -7.99
CA VAL A 79 8.26 -17.25 -8.51
C VAL A 79 9.52 -17.87 -7.89
N ARG A 80 10.61 -17.09 -7.80
CA ARG A 80 11.85 -17.56 -7.17
C ARG A 80 11.70 -17.77 -5.66
N ALA A 81 11.12 -16.81 -4.96
CA ALA A 81 10.99 -16.84 -3.49
C ALA A 81 10.09 -17.98 -3.01
N LEU A 82 9.04 -18.29 -3.77
CA LEU A 82 8.08 -19.35 -3.45
C LEU A 82 8.43 -20.71 -4.09
N GLY A 83 9.49 -20.79 -4.90
CA GLY A 83 9.90 -22.03 -5.57
C GLY A 83 8.88 -22.57 -6.56
N LEU A 84 8.12 -21.68 -7.23
CA LEU A 84 7.05 -22.10 -8.14
C LEU A 84 7.62 -22.67 -9.44
N ASP A 85 6.98 -23.71 -9.97
CA ASP A 85 7.32 -24.24 -11.29
C ASP A 85 7.01 -23.21 -12.37
N ARG A 86 8.06 -22.79 -13.08
CA ARG A 86 7.97 -21.83 -14.18
C ARG A 86 7.10 -22.34 -15.33
N ARG A 87 6.91 -23.64 -15.46
CA ARG A 87 6.09 -24.26 -16.52
C ARG A 87 4.62 -24.36 -16.14
N SER A 88 4.25 -24.07 -14.90
CA SER A 88 2.84 -24.07 -14.51
C SER A 88 2.08 -22.98 -15.24
N GLU A 89 0.82 -23.25 -15.57
CA GLU A 89 -0.04 -22.31 -16.28
C GLU A 89 -0.19 -21.00 -15.50
N ASP A 90 -0.34 -21.08 -14.17
CA ASP A 90 -0.50 -19.91 -13.30
C ASP A 90 0.75 -19.03 -13.28
N VAL A 91 1.95 -19.61 -13.29
CA VAL A 91 3.20 -18.84 -13.35
C VAL A 91 3.38 -18.21 -14.74
N GLN A 92 3.03 -18.92 -15.81
CA GLN A 92 3.05 -18.36 -17.15
C GLN A 92 2.07 -17.18 -17.29
N ARG A 93 0.87 -17.28 -16.71
CA ARG A 93 -0.12 -16.20 -16.65
C ARG A 93 0.39 -15.01 -15.85
N LEU A 94 1.01 -15.24 -14.68
CA LEU A 94 1.59 -14.19 -13.84
C LEU A 94 2.70 -13.43 -14.58
N LEU A 95 3.56 -14.14 -15.31
CA LEU A 95 4.68 -13.55 -16.05
C LEU A 95 4.24 -12.82 -17.34
N SER A 96 3.13 -13.25 -17.96
CA SER A 96 2.60 -12.63 -19.17
C SER A 96 1.70 -11.43 -18.87
N ALA A 97 0.90 -11.48 -17.80
CA ALA A 97 0.04 -10.37 -17.36
C ALA A 97 0.84 -9.14 -16.94
N ALA A 98 2.08 -9.33 -16.50
CA ALA A 98 3.01 -8.26 -16.10
C ALA A 98 3.59 -7.44 -17.27
N THR A 99 3.01 -7.55 -18.46
CA THR A 99 3.37 -6.76 -19.65
C THR A 99 2.63 -5.42 -19.71
N ASP A 100 1.50 -5.29 -19.03
CA ASP A 100 0.75 -4.03 -18.93
C ASP A 100 1.20 -3.28 -17.67
N ASP A 101 1.92 -2.18 -17.83
CA ASP A 101 2.53 -1.47 -16.69
C ASP A 101 1.45 -0.98 -15.70
N LEU A 102 1.58 -1.35 -14.42
CA LEU A 102 0.69 -0.92 -13.35
C LEU A 102 0.53 0.61 -13.32
N ALA A 103 1.61 1.33 -13.64
CA ALA A 103 1.60 2.78 -13.73
C ALA A 103 0.60 3.28 -14.79
N THR A 104 0.50 2.59 -15.93
CA THR A 104 -0.45 2.89 -17.00
C THR A 104 -1.90 2.66 -16.55
N ARG A 105 -2.14 1.60 -15.77
CA ARG A 105 -3.48 1.28 -15.22
C ARG A 105 -3.90 2.25 -14.11
N LEU A 106 -2.96 2.70 -13.29
CA LEU A 106 -3.20 3.67 -12.21
C LEU A 106 -3.36 5.10 -12.72
N ALA A 107 -2.71 5.47 -13.83
CA ALA A 107 -2.89 6.77 -14.47
C ALA A 107 -4.25 6.94 -15.17
N ALA A 108 -4.97 5.84 -15.40
CA ALA A 108 -6.29 5.84 -16.03
C ALA A 108 -7.47 5.90 -15.03
N LEU A 109 -7.20 5.92 -13.72
CA LEU A 109 -8.17 6.06 -12.62
C LEU A 109 -8.22 7.51 -12.11
#